data_AF-A0A382YBE3-F1
#
_entry.id   AF-A0A382YBE3-F1
#
_cell.length_a   1.000
_cell.length_b   1.000
_cell.length_c   1.000
_cell.angle_alpha   90.00
_cell.angle_beta   90.00
_cell.angle_gamma   90.00
#
_symmetry.space_group_name_H-M   'P 1'
#
loop_
_entity.id
_entity.type
_entity.pdbx_description
1 polymer ?
#
loop_
_entity_poly.entity_id
_entity_poly.type
_entity_poly.pdbx_seq_one_letter_code
_entity_poly.pdbx_strand_id
1 'polypeptide(L)'
;SFIWWQFIHITAGTSGYHRYWTHNSFKIGKWYEIYSQIIGLFGNPGPALVWIGVHRDHHKYADTEKDPHSPKHKGFWWVYTSGWFQAGFRYTPTEREDLKDWLSLSKNSSLKWFYDNYLKLHALIILIFFLIDPLLLVFGYCLPIVFSNQAYGLINAYCHRHGEPSNNLLIALITGGEGWHLNHHNDQRNYRFGKIDPGARFICLIK
;
A
#
# COMPACT_ATOMS: atom_id res chain seq x y z
N SER A 1 -1.99 -4.15 19.16
CA SER A 1 -1.57 -4.29 17.75
C SER A 1 -2.60 -3.83 16.74
N PHE A 2 -3.89 -4.22 16.85
CA PHE A 2 -4.89 -3.84 15.84
C PHE A 2 -5.06 -2.31 15.68
N ILE A 3 -5.18 -1.56 16.79
CA ILE A 3 -5.29 -0.09 16.74
C ILE A 3 -4.04 0.54 16.12
N TRP A 4 -2.86 0.03 16.48
CA TRP A 4 -1.59 0.48 15.90
C TRP A 4 -1.54 0.21 14.39
N TRP A 5 -1.95 -0.98 13.97
CA TRP A 5 -2.10 -1.31 12.55
C TRP A 5 -3.09 -0.38 11.84
N GLN A 6 -4.25 -0.08 12.44
CA GLN A 6 -5.21 0.86 11.85
C GLN A 6 -4.61 2.24 11.65
N PHE A 7 -3.82 2.72 12.62
CA PHE A 7 -3.07 3.96 12.47
C PHE A 7 -2.11 3.89 11.29
N ILE A 8 -1.24 2.87 11.22
CA ILE A 8 -0.29 2.67 10.10
C ILE A 8 -1.03 2.64 8.76
N HIS A 9 -2.10 1.85 8.68
CA HIS A 9 -2.84 1.64 7.46
C HIS A 9 -3.50 2.94 6.99
N ILE A 10 -4.20 3.65 7.88
CA ILE A 10 -4.90 4.89 7.53
C ILE A 10 -3.92 6.00 7.17
N THR A 11 -2.85 6.22 7.96
CA THR A 11 -1.99 7.40 7.84
C THR A 11 -0.83 7.24 6.86
N ALA A 12 -0.45 6.01 6.53
CA ALA A 12 0.65 5.71 5.62
C ALA A 12 0.24 4.85 4.44
N GLY A 13 -0.48 3.74 4.64
CA GLY A 13 -0.91 2.87 3.55
C GLY A 13 -1.90 3.57 2.62
N THR A 14 -3.08 3.87 3.16
CA THR A 14 -4.21 4.52 2.49
C THR A 14 -3.87 5.95 2.07
N SER A 15 -3.56 6.84 3.01
CA SER A 15 -3.35 8.25 2.66
C SER A 15 -1.98 8.51 2.02
N GLY A 16 -0.97 7.70 2.32
CA GLY A 16 0.41 7.89 1.86
C GLY A 16 0.69 7.16 0.55
N TYR A 17 0.97 5.86 0.63
CA TYR A 17 1.35 5.01 -0.50
C TYR A 17 0.29 5.05 -1.61
N HIS A 18 -0.97 4.91 -1.23
CA HIS A 18 -2.05 4.85 -2.19
C HIS A 18 -2.44 6.25 -2.72
N ARG A 19 -3.06 7.10 -1.90
CA ARG A 19 -3.68 8.34 -2.38
C ARG A 19 -2.67 9.45 -2.67
N TYR A 20 -1.64 9.62 -1.86
CA TYR A 20 -0.63 10.67 -2.07
C TYR A 20 0.38 10.28 -3.14
N TRP A 21 1.11 9.18 -2.92
CA TRP A 21 2.23 8.80 -3.78
C TRP A 21 1.79 8.24 -5.13
N THR A 22 0.79 7.35 -5.13
CA THR A 22 0.41 6.68 -6.37
C THR A 22 -0.46 7.55 -7.25
N HIS A 23 -1.53 8.09 -6.67
CA HIS A 23 -2.58 8.80 -7.41
C HIS A 23 -2.45 10.32 -7.38
N ASN A 24 -1.58 10.87 -6.54
CA ASN A 24 -1.38 12.31 -6.40
C ASN A 24 -2.72 13.04 -6.14
N SER A 25 -3.58 12.44 -5.32
CA SER A 25 -4.96 12.87 -5.08
C SER A 25 -5.07 14.11 -4.18
N PHE A 26 -3.97 14.50 -3.53
CA PHE A 26 -3.86 15.74 -2.76
C PHE A 26 -2.41 16.22 -2.69
N LYS A 27 -2.22 17.47 -2.24
CA LYS A 27 -0.90 18.09 -2.04
C LYS A 27 -0.72 18.41 -0.56
N ILE A 28 0.50 18.18 -0.07
CA ILE A 28 0.93 18.46 1.29
C ILE A 28 2.45 18.65 1.30
N GLY A 29 2.98 19.26 2.36
CA GLY A 29 4.41 19.53 2.52
C GLY A 29 5.28 18.26 2.58
N LYS A 30 6.58 18.45 2.30
CA LYS A 30 7.58 17.38 2.21
C LYS A 30 7.74 16.53 3.48
N TRP A 31 7.32 17.04 4.63
CA TRP A 31 7.31 16.26 5.87
C TRP A 31 6.50 14.97 5.72
N TYR A 32 5.39 15.01 4.97
CA TYR A 32 4.50 13.88 4.80
C TYR A 32 5.09 12.79 3.88
N GLU A 33 5.94 13.19 2.93
CA GLU A 33 6.72 12.26 2.10
C GLU A 33 7.57 11.33 2.99
N ILE A 34 8.23 11.92 3.98
CA ILE A 34 9.10 11.18 4.92
C ILE A 34 8.25 10.41 5.92
N TYR A 35 7.25 11.06 6.51
CA TYR A 35 6.36 10.46 7.52
C TYR A 35 5.68 9.19 7.00
N SER A 36 5.05 9.26 5.82
CA SER A 36 4.32 8.12 5.26
C SER A 36 5.23 6.92 5.00
N GLN A 37 6.48 7.13 4.59
CA GLN A 37 7.44 6.06 4.36
C GLN A 37 7.97 5.47 5.68
N ILE A 38 8.25 6.29 6.70
CA ILE A 38 8.66 5.80 8.03
C ILE A 38 7.56 4.95 8.66
N ILE A 39 6.33 5.45 8.70
CA ILE A 39 5.19 4.72 9.27
C ILE A 39 4.87 3.48 8.42
N GLY A 40 5.02 3.57 7.09
CA GLY A 40 4.85 2.47 6.16
C GLY A 40 5.75 1.25 6.42
N LEU A 41 6.95 1.45 7.00
CA LEU A 41 7.83 0.34 7.39
C LEU A 41 7.15 -0.64 8.35
N PHE A 42 6.25 -0.17 9.21
CA PHE A 42 5.53 -1.04 10.15
C PHE A 42 4.36 -1.81 9.49
N GLY A 43 3.96 -1.43 8.28
CA GLY A 43 3.03 -2.20 7.45
C GLY A 43 3.72 -3.17 6.48
N ASN A 44 5.03 -2.97 6.26
CA ASN A 44 5.88 -3.70 5.31
C ASN A 44 5.24 -3.97 3.93
N PRO A 45 4.71 -2.95 3.23
CA PRO A 45 4.16 -3.11 1.88
C PRO A 45 5.25 -3.25 0.79
N GLY A 46 6.54 -3.16 1.14
CA GLY A 46 7.65 -2.93 0.22
C GLY A 46 8.05 -1.44 0.14
N PRO A 47 9.15 -1.12 -0.57
CA PRO A 47 9.52 0.27 -0.83
C PRO A 47 8.41 1.00 -1.58
N ALA A 48 8.08 2.23 -1.17
CA ALA A 48 7.03 3.03 -1.82
C ALA A 48 7.24 3.14 -3.33
N LEU A 49 8.50 3.30 -3.78
CA LEU A 49 8.86 3.36 -5.19
C LEU A 49 8.35 2.14 -5.99
N VAL A 50 8.46 0.93 -5.43
CA VAL A 50 8.00 -0.29 -6.11
C VAL A 50 6.49 -0.41 -6.00
N TRP A 51 5.94 -0.17 -4.81
CA TRP A 51 4.51 -0.24 -4.55
C TRP A 51 3.70 0.64 -5.51
N ILE A 52 4.15 1.89 -5.72
CA ILE A 52 3.52 2.83 -6.67
C ILE A 52 3.47 2.24 -8.07
N GLY A 53 4.57 1.66 -8.54
CA GLY A 53 4.67 1.08 -9.87
C GLY A 53 3.69 -0.08 -10.05
N VAL A 54 3.70 -1.03 -9.12
CA VAL A 54 2.80 -2.20 -9.14
C VAL A 54 1.34 -1.76 -9.08
N HIS A 55 1.00 -0.78 -8.23
CA HIS A 55 -0.38 -0.30 -8.12
C HIS A 55 -0.85 0.43 -9.38
N ARG A 56 0.04 1.19 -10.04
CA ARG A 56 -0.26 1.80 -11.35
C ARG A 56 -0.47 0.75 -12.43
N ASP A 57 0.33 -0.32 -12.45
CA ASP A 57 0.15 -1.44 -13.38
C ASP A 57 -1.19 -2.14 -13.13
N HIS A 58 -1.57 -2.34 -11.87
CA HIS A 58 -2.90 -2.83 -11.51
C HIS A 58 -4.02 -1.94 -12.08
N HIS A 59 -3.95 -0.63 -11.91
CA HIS A 59 -4.95 0.26 -12.51
C HIS A 59 -4.96 0.24 -14.04
N LYS A 60 -3.79 0.22 -14.66
CA LYS A 60 -3.65 0.23 -16.13
C LYS A 60 -4.20 -1.04 -16.77
N TYR A 61 -4.04 -2.17 -16.09
CA TYR A 61 -4.34 -3.49 -16.63
C TYR A 61 -5.42 -4.23 -15.85
N ALA A 62 -6.19 -3.54 -15.01
CA ALA A 62 -7.10 -4.12 -14.04
C ALA A 62 -7.93 -5.27 -14.62
N ASP A 63 -7.94 -6.39 -13.90
CA ASP A 63 -8.70 -7.60 -14.24
C ASP A 63 -8.33 -8.29 -15.56
N THR A 64 -7.26 -7.85 -16.25
CA THR A 64 -6.67 -8.55 -17.40
C THR A 64 -5.52 -9.48 -16.97
N GLU A 65 -4.98 -10.26 -17.90
CA GLU A 65 -3.80 -11.11 -17.64
C GLU A 65 -2.55 -10.34 -17.21
N LYS A 66 -2.44 -9.06 -17.61
CA LYS A 66 -1.31 -8.19 -17.27
C LYS A 66 -1.44 -7.55 -15.88
N ASP A 67 -2.62 -7.62 -15.25
CA ASP A 67 -2.81 -7.12 -13.88
C ASP A 67 -1.96 -7.94 -12.90
N PRO A 68 -1.02 -7.33 -12.14
CA PRO A 68 -0.24 -8.04 -11.13
C PRO A 68 -1.11 -8.69 -10.03
N HIS A 69 -2.37 -8.28 -9.90
CA HIS A 69 -3.26 -8.68 -8.83
C HIS A 69 -4.63 -9.21 -9.28
N SER A 70 -4.82 -9.59 -10.56
CA SER A 70 -6.10 -10.14 -11.01
C SER A 70 -6.40 -11.50 -10.34
N PRO A 71 -7.46 -11.62 -9.52
CA PRO A 71 -7.85 -12.88 -8.90
C PRO A 71 -8.36 -13.89 -9.94
N LYS A 72 -8.92 -13.38 -11.04
CA LYS A 72 -9.42 -14.18 -12.17
C LYS A 72 -8.30 -14.89 -12.90
N HIS A 73 -7.17 -14.22 -13.12
CA HIS A 73 -6.04 -14.76 -13.89
C HIS A 73 -4.94 -15.39 -13.03
N LYS A 74 -4.77 -14.96 -11.78
CA LYS A 74 -3.72 -15.48 -10.87
C LYS A 74 -4.26 -16.39 -9.77
N GLY A 75 -5.58 -16.45 -9.58
CA GLY A 75 -6.24 -17.20 -8.53
C GLY A 75 -6.48 -16.38 -7.26
N PHE A 76 -7.68 -16.51 -6.69
CA PHE A 76 -8.11 -15.76 -5.50
C PHE A 76 -7.14 -15.90 -4.32
N TRP A 77 -6.81 -17.14 -3.93
CA TRP A 77 -5.95 -17.38 -2.78
C TRP A 77 -4.52 -16.89 -3.00
N TRP A 78 -4.02 -16.97 -4.23
CA TRP A 78 -2.71 -16.45 -4.58
C TRP A 78 -2.64 -14.92 -4.40
N VAL A 79 -3.64 -14.20 -4.90
CA VAL A 79 -3.74 -12.74 -4.71
C VAL A 79 -3.94 -12.38 -3.24
N TYR A 80 -4.74 -13.17 -2.53
CA TYR A 80 -5.04 -12.94 -1.12
C TYR A 80 -3.81 -13.10 -0.22
N THR A 81 -3.01 -14.16 -0.40
CA THR A 81 -1.90 -14.49 0.52
C THR A 81 -0.51 -14.10 0.04
N SER A 82 -0.29 -13.99 -1.27
CA SER A 82 1.06 -14.12 -1.86
C SER A 82 1.46 -12.97 -2.80
N GLY A 83 0.52 -12.14 -3.25
CA GLY A 83 0.75 -11.13 -4.29
C GLY A 83 1.76 -10.03 -3.93
N TRP A 84 1.91 -9.69 -2.65
CA TRP A 84 2.59 -8.47 -2.20
C TRP A 84 4.10 -8.62 -2.04
N PHE A 85 4.56 -9.74 -1.49
CA PHE A 85 5.98 -9.99 -1.31
C PHE A 85 6.70 -10.26 -2.63
N GLN A 86 6.09 -10.97 -3.58
CA GLN A 86 6.76 -11.19 -4.88
C GLN A 86 6.66 -9.97 -5.81
N ALA A 87 5.53 -9.27 -5.88
CA ALA A 87 5.43 -8.05 -6.68
C ALA A 87 6.23 -6.88 -6.08
N GLY A 88 6.54 -6.87 -4.78
CA GLY A 88 7.39 -5.84 -4.16
C GLY A 88 8.90 -6.08 -4.31
N PHE A 89 9.35 -7.34 -4.38
CA PHE A 89 10.77 -7.70 -4.35
C PHE A 89 11.30 -8.35 -5.64
N ARG A 90 10.45 -9.01 -6.44
CA ARG A 90 10.83 -9.58 -7.76
C ARG A 90 10.48 -8.68 -8.93
N TYR A 91 9.89 -7.52 -8.69
CA TYR A 91 9.49 -6.58 -9.74
C TYR A 91 10.69 -5.70 -10.12
N THR A 92 11.66 -6.33 -10.75
CA THR A 92 12.83 -5.66 -11.31
C THR A 92 12.39 -4.72 -12.44
N PRO A 93 12.78 -3.43 -12.40
CA PRO A 93 12.41 -2.43 -13.42
C PRO A 93 12.81 -2.79 -14.86
N THR A 94 13.65 -3.79 -15.06
CA THR A 94 14.24 -4.16 -16.36
C THR A 94 13.26 -4.84 -17.31
N GLU A 95 12.13 -5.36 -16.84
CA GLU A 95 11.13 -6.06 -17.68
C GLU A 95 9.90 -5.19 -18.01
N ARG A 96 9.96 -3.91 -17.66
CA ARG A 96 8.83 -2.98 -17.70
C ARG A 96 8.76 -2.16 -18.99
N GLU A 97 7.58 -2.11 -19.62
CA GLU A 97 7.22 -1.07 -20.60
C GLU A 97 7.19 0.35 -19.96
N ASP A 98 7.06 0.42 -18.64
CA ASP A 98 6.95 1.63 -17.81
C ASP A 98 8.28 2.02 -17.12
N LEU A 99 9.43 1.61 -17.66
CA LEU A 99 10.75 2.07 -17.22
C LEU A 99 10.82 3.60 -17.09
N LYS A 100 10.09 4.34 -17.95
CA LYS A 100 9.97 5.80 -17.89
C LYS A 100 9.30 6.30 -16.60
N ASP A 101 8.24 5.63 -16.14
CA ASP A 101 7.54 5.97 -14.91
C ASP A 101 8.43 5.69 -13.70
N TRP A 102 9.12 4.55 -13.69
CA TRP A 102 10.10 4.24 -12.66
C TRP A 102 11.24 5.28 -12.61
N LEU A 103 11.82 5.63 -13.76
CA LEU A 103 12.86 6.66 -13.87
C LEU A 103 12.37 8.05 -13.43
N SER A 104 11.09 8.34 -13.62
CA SER A 104 10.48 9.58 -13.16
C SER A 104 10.34 9.60 -11.63
N LEU A 105 9.82 8.53 -11.04
CA LEU A 105 9.65 8.40 -9.59
C LEU A 105 11.00 8.35 -8.85
N SER A 106 12.00 7.68 -9.42
CA SER A 106 13.32 7.52 -8.80
C SER A 106 14.12 8.83 -8.72
N LYS A 107 13.71 9.89 -9.44
CA LYS A 107 14.24 11.26 -9.29
C LYS A 107 13.85 11.89 -7.95
N ASN A 108 12.79 11.44 -7.29
CA ASN A 108 12.50 11.89 -5.93
C ASN A 108 13.52 11.26 -4.97
N SER A 109 14.36 12.10 -4.37
CA SER A 109 15.44 11.66 -3.49
C SER A 109 14.96 10.92 -2.24
N SER A 110 13.76 11.24 -1.75
CA SER A 110 13.14 10.52 -0.63
C SER A 110 12.78 9.08 -1.02
N LEU A 111 12.04 8.90 -2.12
CA LEU A 111 11.67 7.58 -2.63
C LEU A 111 12.91 6.72 -2.90
N LYS A 112 13.94 7.29 -3.52
CA LYS A 112 15.19 6.58 -3.81
C LYS A 112 15.93 6.16 -2.53
N TRP A 113 16.04 7.05 -1.55
CA TRP A 113 16.73 6.75 -0.30
C TRP A 113 16.04 5.63 0.48
N PHE A 114 14.70 5.66 0.60
CA PHE A 114 13.95 4.58 1.25
C PHE A 114 14.04 3.28 0.48
N TYR A 115 14.05 3.30 -0.85
CA TYR A 115 14.29 2.12 -1.67
C TYR A 115 15.66 1.49 -1.38
N ASP A 116 16.73 2.28 -1.41
CA ASP A 116 18.10 1.78 -1.21
C ASP A 116 18.37 1.27 0.21
N ASN A 117 17.63 1.79 1.20
CA ASN A 117 17.84 1.47 2.61
C ASN A 117 16.73 0.58 3.20
N TYR A 118 15.75 0.15 2.41
CA TYR A 118 14.55 -0.54 2.91
C TYR A 118 14.89 -1.71 3.85
N LEU A 119 15.69 -2.67 3.38
CA LEU A 119 16.07 -3.84 4.18
C LEU A 119 16.91 -3.47 5.42
N LYS A 120 17.77 -2.44 5.31
CA LYS A 120 18.57 -1.95 6.45
C LYS A 120 17.67 -1.33 7.52
N LEU A 121 16.65 -0.57 7.12
CA LEU A 121 15.69 0.04 8.04
C LEU A 121 14.85 -1.03 8.75
N HIS A 122 14.41 -2.06 8.03
CA HIS A 122 13.71 -3.20 8.64
C HIS A 122 14.61 -3.96 9.62
N ALA A 123 15.87 -4.25 9.25
CA ALA A 123 16.83 -4.88 10.16
C ALA A 123 17.06 -4.04 11.42
N LEU A 124 17.15 -2.72 11.28
CA LEU A 124 17.29 -1.79 12.39
C LEU A 124 16.06 -1.78 13.31
N ILE A 125 14.84 -1.73 12.75
CA ILE A 125 13.60 -1.81 13.54
C ILE A 125 13.54 -3.12 14.32
N ILE A 126 13.83 -4.25 13.66
CA ILE A 126 13.83 -5.57 14.30
C ILE A 126 14.83 -5.61 15.46
N LEU A 127 16.06 -5.14 15.24
CA LEU A 127 17.10 -5.10 16.26
C LEU A 127 16.68 -4.22 17.44
N ILE A 128 16.24 -2.98 17.18
CA ILE A 128 15.84 -2.05 18.24
C ILE A 128 14.67 -2.63 19.04
N PHE A 129 13.63 -3.14 18.38
CA PHE A 129 12.45 -3.65 19.06
C PHE A 129 12.78 -4.87 19.90
N PHE A 130 13.60 -5.79 19.37
CA PHE A 130 14.05 -6.97 20.11
C PHE A 130 14.88 -6.59 21.35
N LEU A 131 15.75 -5.58 21.24
CA LEU A 131 16.58 -5.12 22.36
C LEU A 131 15.77 -4.38 23.44
N ILE A 132 14.69 -3.69 23.07
CA ILE A 132 13.79 -3.03 24.02
C ILE A 132 12.92 -4.07 24.74
N ASP A 133 12.18 -4.87 23.97
CA ASP A 133 11.31 -5.92 24.47
C ASP A 133 10.93 -6.86 23.29
N PRO A 134 11.23 -8.18 23.35
CA PRO A 134 10.79 -9.13 22.34
C PRO A 134 9.27 -9.11 22.06
N LEU A 135 8.44 -8.75 23.04
CA LEU A 135 6.99 -8.57 22.83
C LEU A 135 6.69 -7.32 21.98
N LEU A 136 7.50 -6.26 22.06
CA LEU A 136 7.37 -5.11 21.16
C LEU A 136 7.66 -5.50 19.71
N LEU A 137 8.63 -6.39 19.46
CA LEU A 137 8.86 -6.95 18.12
C LEU A 137 7.61 -7.67 17.60
N VAL A 138 6.97 -8.51 18.43
CA VAL A 138 5.77 -9.25 18.03
C VAL A 138 4.58 -8.31 17.82
N PHE A 139 4.22 -7.52 18.83
CA PHE A 139 2.98 -6.75 18.85
C PHE A 139 3.09 -5.39 18.15
N GLY A 140 4.27 -4.78 18.12
CA GLY A 140 4.55 -3.48 17.51
C GLY A 140 5.01 -3.57 16.05
N TYR A 141 5.49 -4.73 15.59
CA TYR A 141 6.04 -4.87 14.25
C TYR A 141 5.49 -6.10 13.49
N CYS A 142 5.61 -7.33 13.99
CA CYS A 142 5.17 -8.53 13.26
C CYS A 142 3.65 -8.57 13.03
N LEU A 143 2.83 -8.34 14.07
CA LEU A 143 1.36 -8.39 13.94
C LEU A 143 0.79 -7.31 13.01
N PRO A 144 1.22 -6.03 13.07
CA PRO A 144 0.82 -5.04 12.08
C PRO A 144 1.13 -5.44 10.63
N ILE A 145 2.26 -6.09 10.37
CA ILE A 145 2.60 -6.60 9.04
C ILE A 145 1.61 -7.70 8.61
N VAL A 146 1.25 -8.61 9.52
CA VAL A 146 0.23 -9.64 9.23
C VAL A 146 -1.09 -8.98 8.85
N PHE A 147 -1.59 -8.04 9.66
CA PHE A 147 -2.84 -7.34 9.36
C PHE A 147 -2.80 -6.56 8.06
N SER A 148 -1.67 -5.90 7.74
CA SER A 148 -1.50 -5.20 6.46
C SER A 148 -1.60 -6.16 5.28
N ASN A 149 -0.93 -7.32 5.35
CA ASN A 149 -1.04 -8.34 4.29
C ASN A 149 -2.47 -8.84 4.12
N GLN A 150 -3.20 -9.09 5.22
CA GLN A 150 -4.61 -9.48 5.14
C GLN A 150 -5.48 -8.38 4.51
N ALA A 151 -5.25 -7.11 4.86
CA ALA A 151 -6.01 -6.00 4.31
C ALA A 151 -5.75 -5.80 2.82
N TYR A 152 -4.49 -5.80 2.39
CA TYR A 152 -4.14 -5.71 0.98
C TYR A 152 -4.75 -6.89 0.20
N GLY A 153 -4.58 -8.12 0.71
CA GLY A 153 -5.18 -9.32 0.15
C GLY A 153 -6.69 -9.24 0.03
N LEU A 154 -7.40 -8.74 1.05
CA LEU A 154 -8.85 -8.53 1.01
C LEU A 154 -9.23 -7.54 -0.10
N ILE A 155 -8.56 -6.40 -0.18
CA ILE A 155 -8.87 -5.38 -1.20
C ILE A 155 -8.71 -5.98 -2.60
N ASN A 156 -7.56 -6.57 -2.91
CA ASN A 156 -7.31 -7.04 -4.27
C ASN A 156 -8.01 -8.36 -4.59
N ALA A 157 -8.06 -9.32 -3.68
CA ALA A 157 -8.69 -10.60 -3.96
C ALA A 157 -10.22 -10.49 -3.93
N TYR A 158 -10.77 -9.84 -2.91
CA TYR A 158 -12.21 -9.83 -2.68
C TYR A 158 -12.92 -8.75 -3.49
N CYS A 159 -12.38 -7.52 -3.56
CA CYS A 159 -13.03 -6.47 -4.33
C CYS A 159 -12.94 -6.70 -5.85
N HIS A 160 -12.02 -7.55 -6.34
CA HIS A 160 -11.93 -7.96 -7.75
C HIS A 160 -12.36 -9.42 -8.01
N ARG A 161 -13.00 -10.10 -7.05
CA ARG A 161 -13.27 -11.55 -7.15
C ARG A 161 -14.14 -11.97 -8.36
N HIS A 162 -14.86 -11.03 -8.96
CA HIS A 162 -15.72 -11.25 -10.12
C HIS A 162 -15.08 -10.81 -11.45
N GLY A 163 -13.80 -10.42 -11.45
CA GLY A 163 -13.10 -9.91 -12.63
C GLY A 163 -13.46 -8.48 -12.99
N GLU A 164 -13.95 -7.72 -12.01
CA GLU A 164 -14.18 -6.28 -12.08
C GLU A 164 -14.12 -5.70 -10.65
N PRO A 165 -13.74 -4.43 -10.48
CA PRO A 165 -13.69 -3.79 -9.16
C PRO A 165 -15.10 -3.62 -8.58
N SER A 166 -15.25 -3.88 -7.29
CA SER A 166 -16.52 -3.78 -6.57
C SER A 166 -16.35 -3.10 -5.21
N ASN A 167 -17.38 -2.37 -4.78
CA ASN A 167 -17.40 -1.79 -3.44
C ASN A 167 -17.80 -2.83 -2.39
N ASN A 168 -17.17 -2.78 -1.22
CA ASN A 168 -17.56 -3.55 -0.05
C ASN A 168 -17.46 -2.70 1.22
N LEU A 169 -18.60 -2.49 1.90
CA LEU A 169 -18.66 -1.66 3.10
C LEU A 169 -17.84 -2.23 4.27
N LEU A 170 -17.88 -3.55 4.49
CA LEU A 170 -17.14 -4.17 5.59
C LEU A 170 -15.63 -4.00 5.40
N ILE A 171 -15.14 -4.26 4.18
CA ILE A 171 -13.75 -4.01 3.83
C ILE A 171 -13.44 -2.53 4.01
N ALA A 172 -14.28 -1.61 3.53
CA ALA A 172 -14.06 -0.17 3.67
C ALA A 172 -13.94 0.27 5.14
N LEU A 173 -14.72 -0.32 6.05
CA LEU A 173 -14.63 -0.04 7.49
C LEU A 173 -13.33 -0.56 8.10
N ILE A 174 -12.90 -1.76 7.71
CA ILE A 174 -11.69 -2.39 8.24
C ILE A 174 -10.43 -1.73 7.67
N THR A 175 -10.41 -1.39 6.38
CA THR A 175 -9.23 -0.88 5.67
C THR A 175 -9.19 0.64 5.55
N GLY A 176 -9.91 1.37 6.41
CA GLY A 176 -9.81 2.83 6.43
C GLY A 176 -10.33 3.52 5.17
N GLY A 177 -11.24 2.89 4.42
CA GLY A 177 -11.92 3.44 3.24
C GLY A 177 -11.60 2.73 1.93
N GLU A 178 -10.60 1.84 1.90
CA GLU A 178 -10.09 1.25 0.65
C GLU A 178 -11.05 0.23 0.00
N GLY A 179 -12.03 -0.25 0.76
CA GLY A 179 -13.11 -1.10 0.24
C GLY A 179 -14.14 -0.35 -0.62
N TRP A 180 -14.10 0.98 -0.70
CA TRP A 180 -14.81 1.75 -1.75
C TRP A 180 -14.07 1.64 -3.10
N HIS A 181 -13.79 0.40 -3.49
CA HIS A 181 -12.81 0.09 -4.51
C HIS A 181 -13.30 0.42 -5.93
N LEU A 182 -14.57 0.19 -6.25
CA LEU A 182 -15.15 0.60 -7.53
C LEU A 182 -15.12 2.13 -7.69
N ASN A 183 -15.46 2.85 -6.62
CA ASN A 183 -15.44 4.32 -6.66
C ASN A 183 -14.02 4.85 -6.91
N HIS A 184 -13.05 4.22 -6.23
CA HIS A 184 -11.63 4.49 -6.42
C HIS A 184 -11.17 4.20 -7.86
N HIS A 185 -11.51 3.05 -8.44
CA HIS A 185 -11.17 2.74 -9.84
C HIS A 185 -11.81 3.70 -10.84
N ASN A 186 -13.03 4.18 -10.57
CA ASN A 186 -13.70 5.17 -11.42
C ASN A 186 -13.07 6.57 -11.35
N ASP A 187 -12.52 6.97 -10.19
CA ASP A 187 -11.90 8.28 -9.99
C ASP A 187 -10.70 8.20 -9.04
N GLN A 188 -9.61 7.61 -9.52
CA GLN A 188 -8.42 7.32 -8.72
C GLN A 188 -7.73 8.58 -8.14
N ARG A 189 -7.92 9.74 -8.78
CA ARG A 189 -7.34 11.02 -8.32
C ARG A 189 -8.17 11.68 -7.22
N ASN A 190 -9.36 11.17 -6.91
CA ASN A 190 -10.13 11.65 -5.79
C ASN A 190 -9.59 11.04 -4.49
N TYR A 191 -9.26 11.87 -3.51
CA TYR A 191 -8.79 11.37 -2.23
C TYR A 191 -9.92 10.87 -1.32
N ARG A 192 -11.19 11.00 -1.73
CA ARG A 192 -12.36 10.52 -1.00
C ARG A 192 -13.11 9.49 -1.84
N PHE A 193 -12.99 8.22 -1.44
CA PHE A 193 -13.60 7.12 -2.18
C PHE A 193 -15.06 6.87 -1.79
N GLY A 194 -15.48 7.26 -0.58
CA GLY A 194 -16.85 7.03 -0.13
C GLY A 194 -17.32 7.85 1.06
N LYS A 195 -18.53 7.52 1.54
CA LYS A 195 -19.19 8.24 2.63
C LYS A 195 -18.47 8.04 3.97
N ILE A 196 -18.12 6.79 4.29
CA ILE A 196 -17.36 6.41 5.48
C ILE A 196 -15.95 6.05 5.02
N ASP A 197 -15.05 7.02 5.13
CA ASP A 197 -13.69 6.94 4.62
C ASP A 197 -12.73 7.59 5.64
N PRO A 198 -12.24 6.83 6.63
CA PRO A 198 -11.27 7.30 7.61
C PRO A 198 -10.00 7.90 6.98
N GLY A 199 -9.52 7.33 5.87
CA GLY A 199 -8.39 7.84 5.10
C GLY A 199 -8.64 9.26 4.58
N ALA A 200 -9.82 9.50 4.00
CA ALA A 200 -10.19 10.84 3.54
C ALA A 200 -10.30 11.83 4.70
N ARG A 201 -10.86 11.40 5.84
CA ARG A 201 -10.94 12.25 7.05
C ARG A 201 -9.55 12.61 7.56
N PHE A 202 -8.62 11.65 7.61
CA PHE A 202 -7.24 11.92 7.98
C PHE A 202 -6.59 12.92 7.02
N ILE A 203 -6.76 12.75 5.70
CA ILE A 203 -6.26 13.70 4.71
C ILE A 203 -6.79 15.11 4.94
N CYS A 204 -8.09 15.27 5.24
CA CYS A 204 -8.67 16.57 5.59
C CYS A 204 -8.08 17.21 6.86
N LEU A 205 -7.54 16.42 7.79
CA LEU A 205 -6.94 16.94 9.03
C LEU A 205 -5.49 17.43 8.83
N ILE A 206 -4.77 16.85 7.86
CA ILE A 206 -3.35 17.15 7.63
C ILE A 206 -3.10 18.11 6.46
N LYS A 207 -4.09 18.25 5.56
CA LYS A 207 -4.06 19.16 4.41
C LYS A 207 -4.39 20.58 4.84
#